data_AF-A0A3B9Z4U7-F1
#
_entry.id   AF-A0A3B9Z4U7-F1
#
_cell.length_a   1.000
_cell.length_b   1.000
_cell.length_c   1.000
_cell.angle_alpha   90.00
_cell.angle_beta   90.00
_cell.angle_gamma   90.00
#
_symmetry.space_group_name_H-M   'P 1'
#
loop_
_entity.id
_entity.type
_entity.pdbx_description
1 polymer ?
#
loop_
_entity_poly.entity_id
_entity_poly.type
_entity_poly.pdbx_seq_one_letter_code
_entity_poly.pdbx_strand_id
1 'polypeptide(L)'
;MSDTTAAISLRPTTATSKWAGATCPKCSKGISAGDQAVLCPKCYIPHHAQCWRDGGNACANDQTPARILEPRGRAGAPAGEGAAAAPAVATPVPAAAAVAVPSTVSSVPVPFADEPLANPWLSARAIQGPPESELFRRNIMTIVSLLVFWAIAVFIATAFGVFH
;
A
#
# COMPACT_ATOMS: atom_id res chain seq x y z
N MET A 1 -7.47 -29.20 -8.56
CA MET A 1 -7.97 -27.87 -8.92
C MET A 1 -6.98 -26.89 -8.33
N SER A 2 -6.23 -26.17 -9.14
CA SER A 2 -5.21 -25.25 -8.64
C SER A 2 -5.92 -24.03 -8.05
N ASP A 3 -6.11 -24.03 -6.73
CA ASP A 3 -6.56 -22.85 -5.98
C ASP A 3 -5.51 -21.75 -6.14
N THR A 4 -5.67 -20.99 -7.23
CA THR A 4 -4.86 -19.81 -7.49
C THR A 4 -5.47 -18.68 -6.69
N THR A 5 -5.23 -18.68 -5.37
CA THR A 5 -5.61 -17.54 -4.53
C THR A 5 -4.95 -16.29 -5.10
N ALA A 6 -5.77 -15.29 -5.46
CA ALA A 6 -5.29 -14.05 -6.02
C ALA A 6 -4.30 -13.39 -5.06
N ALA A 7 -3.28 -12.74 -5.61
CA ALA A 7 -2.28 -12.06 -4.81
C ALA A 7 -2.59 -10.55 -4.76
N ILE A 8 -2.55 -9.95 -3.57
CA ILE A 8 -2.91 -8.54 -3.38
C ILE A 8 -1.79 -7.78 -2.66
N SER A 9 -1.54 -6.53 -3.08
CA SER A 9 -0.52 -5.68 -2.47
C SER A 9 -1.08 -4.77 -1.37
N LEU A 10 -0.25 -4.52 -0.36
CA LEU A 10 -0.48 -3.47 0.63
C LEU A 10 -0.33 -2.09 -0.01
N ARG A 11 -1.23 -1.18 0.37
CA ARG A 11 -1.16 0.22 -0.06
C ARG A 11 -1.10 1.12 1.18
N PRO A 12 -0.02 1.89 1.37
CA PRO A 12 0.01 2.90 2.42
C PRO A 12 -1.05 3.96 2.12
N THR A 13 -1.81 4.33 3.14
CA THR A 13 -2.84 5.35 3.06
C THR A 13 -2.22 6.70 3.37
N THR A 14 -2.43 7.66 2.49
CA THR A 14 -2.04 9.06 2.66
C THR A 14 -3.30 9.91 2.78
N ALA A 15 -3.17 11.17 3.22
CA ALA A 15 -4.32 12.08 3.32
C ALA A 15 -5.04 12.30 1.98
N THR A 16 -4.34 12.12 0.86
CA THR A 16 -4.87 12.29 -0.51
C THR A 16 -5.24 10.95 -1.17
N SER A 17 -5.15 9.83 -0.46
CA SER A 17 -5.53 8.53 -1.02
C SER A 17 -7.04 8.49 -1.24
N LYS A 18 -7.48 7.97 -2.40
CA LYS A 18 -8.91 7.85 -2.75
C LYS A 18 -9.77 7.04 -1.76
N TRP A 19 -9.13 6.24 -0.92
CA TRP A 19 -9.76 5.40 0.10
C TRP A 19 -9.56 5.94 1.51
N ALA A 20 -8.89 7.09 1.69
CA ALA A 20 -8.80 7.75 2.98
C ALA A 20 -10.19 8.18 3.45
N GLY A 21 -10.52 7.91 4.70
CA GLY A 21 -11.84 8.12 5.30
C GLY A 21 -12.87 7.04 4.95
N ALA A 22 -12.57 6.10 4.04
CA ALA A 22 -13.49 5.02 3.73
C ALA A 22 -13.63 4.05 4.90
N THR A 23 -14.85 3.54 5.11
CA THR A 23 -15.15 2.61 6.21
C THR A 23 -14.73 1.19 5.88
N CYS A 24 -13.92 0.57 6.74
CA CYS A 24 -13.60 -0.85 6.60
C CYS A 24 -14.82 -1.70 7.00
N PRO A 25 -15.30 -2.62 6.15
CA PRO A 25 -16.50 -3.43 6.44
C PRO A 25 -16.31 -4.48 7.54
N LYS A 26 -15.07 -4.79 7.96
CA LYS A 26 -14.78 -5.76 9.03
C LYS A 26 -14.85 -5.15 10.43
N CYS A 27 -14.36 -3.93 10.59
CA CYS A 27 -14.27 -3.27 11.90
C CYS A 27 -15.16 -2.01 12.01
N SER A 28 -15.80 -1.61 10.92
CA SER A 28 -16.64 -0.42 10.80
C SER A 28 -15.94 0.90 11.15
N LYS A 29 -14.60 0.92 11.18
CA LYS A 29 -13.78 2.12 11.40
C LYS A 29 -13.30 2.68 10.07
N GLY A 30 -13.11 4.00 10.02
CA GLY A 30 -12.50 4.68 8.87
C GLY A 30 -11.03 4.29 8.68
N ILE A 31 -10.58 4.26 7.44
CA ILE A 31 -9.18 4.06 7.06
C ILE A 31 -8.50 5.42 7.03
N SER A 32 -7.54 5.64 7.92
CA SER A 32 -6.89 6.93 8.13
C SER A 32 -5.54 7.02 7.43
N ALA A 33 -5.02 8.25 7.27
CA ALA A 33 -3.65 8.43 6.80
C ALA A 33 -2.66 7.74 7.76
N GLY A 34 -1.67 7.05 7.19
CA GLY A 34 -0.74 6.18 7.93
C GLY A 34 -1.15 4.70 7.95
N ASP A 35 -2.43 4.37 7.75
CA ASP A 35 -2.88 2.99 7.73
C ASP A 35 -2.40 2.23 6.50
N GLN A 36 -2.15 0.92 6.66
CA GLN A 36 -1.97 0.01 5.55
C GLN A 36 -3.33 -0.51 5.08
N ALA A 37 -3.72 -0.17 3.86
CA ALA A 37 -4.99 -0.59 3.26
C ALA A 37 -4.79 -1.69 2.20
N VAL A 38 -5.79 -2.55 2.07
CA VAL A 38 -5.91 -3.62 1.08
C VAL A 38 -7.23 -3.41 0.35
N LEU A 39 -7.22 -3.37 -0.98
CA LEU A 39 -8.43 -3.15 -1.78
C LEU A 39 -8.83 -4.44 -2.47
N CYS A 40 -10.01 -4.98 -2.15
CA CYS A 40 -10.48 -6.22 -2.78
C CYS A 40 -10.33 -6.17 -4.32
N PRO A 41 -9.76 -7.19 -4.97
CA PRO A 41 -9.54 -7.17 -6.42
C PRO A 41 -10.85 -7.20 -7.23
N LYS A 42 -11.97 -7.57 -6.60
CA LYS A 42 -13.28 -7.67 -7.23
C LYS A 42 -14.14 -6.42 -6.99
N CYS A 43 -14.40 -6.08 -5.73
CA CYS A 43 -15.28 -4.96 -5.38
C CYS A 43 -14.56 -3.63 -5.08
N TYR A 44 -13.22 -3.64 -5.03
CA TYR A 44 -12.37 -2.48 -4.73
C TYR A 44 -12.63 -1.79 -3.37
N ILE A 45 -13.41 -2.40 -2.48
CA ILE A 45 -13.67 -1.89 -1.13
C ILE A 45 -12.38 -2.00 -0.30
N PRO A 46 -11.95 -0.90 0.35
CA PRO A 46 -10.72 -0.89 1.13
C PRO A 46 -10.94 -1.51 2.52
N HIS A 47 -9.95 -2.25 2.97
CA HIS A 47 -9.88 -2.87 4.29
C HIS A 47 -8.55 -2.52 4.94
N HIS A 48 -8.48 -2.48 6.27
CA HIS A 48 -7.19 -2.47 6.94
C HIS A 48 -6.45 -3.79 6.67
N ALA A 49 -5.14 -3.72 6.50
CA ALA A 49 -4.29 -4.90 6.28
C ALA A 49 -4.47 -5.96 7.37
N GLN A 50 -4.56 -5.53 8.64
CA GLN A 50 -4.82 -6.42 9.76
C GLN A 50 -6.21 -7.06 9.67
N CYS A 51 -7.24 -6.25 9.39
CA CYS A 51 -8.62 -6.72 9.26
C CYS A 51 -8.78 -7.76 8.15
N TRP A 52 -8.05 -7.60 7.05
CA TRP A 52 -8.00 -8.57 5.96
C TRP A 52 -7.37 -9.90 6.38
N ARG A 53 -6.25 -9.85 7.11
CA ARG A 53 -5.57 -11.05 7.64
C ARG A 53 -6.43 -11.79 8.67
N ASP A 54 -7.01 -11.05 9.61
CA ASP A 54 -7.91 -11.60 10.62
C ASP A 54 -9.16 -12.24 9.99
N GLY A 55 -9.63 -11.69 8.86
CA GLY A 55 -10.76 -12.21 8.08
C GLY A 55 -10.41 -13.40 7.18
N GLY A 56 -9.28 -14.06 7.41
CA GLY A 56 -8.88 -15.26 6.66
C GLY A 56 -8.35 -14.98 5.26
N ASN A 57 -7.83 -13.76 4.99
CA ASN A 57 -7.42 -13.32 3.66
C ASN A 57 -8.56 -13.29 2.64
N ALA A 58 -9.76 -12.93 3.09
CA ALA A 58 -10.93 -12.76 2.25
C ALA A 58 -11.60 -11.40 2.50
N CYS A 59 -12.27 -10.90 1.47
CA CYS A 59 -13.07 -9.70 1.57
C CYS A 59 -14.28 -9.91 2.48
N ALA A 60 -14.49 -9.04 3.46
CA ALA A 60 -15.65 -9.16 4.35
C ALA A 60 -16.99 -8.91 3.64
N ASN A 61 -16.99 -8.21 2.50
CA ASN A 61 -18.20 -7.88 1.75
C ASN A 61 -18.63 -8.97 0.76
N ASP A 62 -17.69 -9.53 -0.02
CA ASP A 62 -17.99 -10.45 -1.13
C ASP A 62 -17.26 -11.81 -1.04
N GLN A 63 -16.55 -12.05 0.07
CA GLN A 63 -15.79 -13.27 0.36
C GLN A 63 -14.74 -13.64 -0.71
N THR A 64 -14.34 -12.68 -1.55
CA THR A 64 -13.27 -12.91 -2.54
C THR A 64 -11.95 -13.21 -1.82
N PRO A 65 -11.33 -14.38 -2.04
CA PRO A 65 -10.06 -14.73 -1.41
C PRO A 65 -8.89 -14.06 -2.13
N ALA A 66 -8.03 -13.39 -1.38
CA ALA A 66 -6.75 -12.92 -1.89
C ALA A 66 -5.70 -12.84 -0.79
N ARG A 67 -4.49 -13.36 -1.04
CA ARG A 67 -3.40 -13.34 -0.07
C ARG A 67 -2.57 -12.07 -0.24
N ILE A 68 -2.29 -11.41 0.88
CA ILE A 68 -1.40 -10.24 0.88
C ILE A 68 0.02 -10.70 0.52
N LEU A 69 0.63 -10.05 -0.46
CA LEU A 69 2.05 -10.17 -0.75
C LEU A 69 2.80 -9.10 0.03
N GLU A 70 3.44 -9.46 1.13
CA GLU A 70 4.44 -8.58 1.74
C GLU A 70 5.67 -8.46 0.83
N PRO A 71 6.11 -7.24 0.48
CA PRO A 71 7.41 -7.05 -0.15
C PRO A 71 8.49 -7.57 0.79
N ARG A 72 9.20 -8.64 0.38
CA ARG A 72 10.31 -9.21 1.13
C ARG A 72 11.39 -8.12 1.28
N GLY A 73 11.53 -7.56 2.49
CA GLY A 73 12.53 -6.52 2.80
C GLY A 73 12.01 -5.27 3.49
N ARG A 74 10.69 -5.10 3.71
CA ARG A 74 10.16 -4.02 4.55
C ARG A 74 9.46 -4.57 5.79
N ALA A 75 10.26 -5.15 6.69
CA ALA A 75 9.81 -5.32 8.07
C ALA A 75 9.76 -3.93 8.72
N GLY A 76 8.58 -3.51 9.18
CA GLY A 76 8.45 -2.36 10.08
C GLY A 76 7.42 -1.32 9.68
N ALA A 77 6.23 -1.43 10.25
CA ALA A 77 5.69 -0.41 11.15
C ALA A 77 4.63 -1.14 12.01
N PRO A 78 4.63 -1.00 13.35
CA PRO A 78 3.55 -1.56 14.15
C PRO A 78 2.24 -0.97 13.63
N ALA A 79 1.32 -1.87 13.26
CA ALA A 79 -0.07 -1.50 13.06
C ALA A 79 -0.48 -0.82 14.35
N GLY A 80 -0.84 0.47 14.29
CA GLY A 80 -1.32 1.21 15.45
C GLY A 80 -2.42 0.40 16.09
N GLU A 81 -2.08 -0.25 17.21
CA GLU A 81 -3.04 -0.83 18.12
C GLU A 81 -3.96 0.31 18.48
N GLY A 82 -5.26 0.11 18.27
CA GLY A 82 -6.27 1.07 18.66
C GLY A 82 -6.03 1.43 20.12
N ALA A 83 -5.48 2.62 20.35
CA ALA A 83 -5.53 3.27 21.63
C ALA A 83 -7.02 3.37 21.98
N ALA A 84 -7.36 2.69 23.07
CA ALA A 84 -8.69 2.55 23.57
C ALA A 84 -9.34 3.92 23.80
N ALA A 85 -10.61 4.03 23.40
CA ALA A 85 -11.57 4.81 24.15
C ALA A 85 -12.83 3.95 24.29
N ALA A 86 -13.06 3.48 25.51
CA ALA A 86 -14.27 2.83 25.96
C ALA A 86 -15.47 3.83 25.91
N PRO A 87 -16.72 3.35 26.02
CA PRO A 87 -17.88 4.00 25.42
C PRO A 87 -18.39 5.17 26.26
N ALA A 88 -18.56 6.34 25.62
CA ALA A 88 -19.43 7.37 26.17
C ALA A 88 -20.89 6.98 25.87
N VAL A 89 -21.57 6.53 26.91
CA VAL A 89 -23.01 6.25 26.93
C VAL A 89 -23.77 7.52 26.55
N ALA A 90 -24.48 7.50 25.42
CA ALA A 90 -25.42 8.53 25.05
C ALA A 90 -26.73 8.33 25.79
N THR A 91 -26.97 9.13 26.83
CA THR A 91 -28.33 9.39 27.34
C THR A 91 -28.99 10.45 26.45
N PRO A 92 -30.23 10.24 25.96
CA PRO A 92 -30.98 11.26 25.23
C PRO A 92 -31.81 12.11 26.19
N VAL A 93 -31.74 13.45 26.07
CA VAL A 93 -32.71 14.39 26.66
C VAL A 93 -32.95 15.53 25.65
N PRO A 94 -34.20 16.04 25.48
CA PRO A 94 -34.69 16.59 24.22
C PRO A 94 -34.64 18.12 24.11
N ALA A 95 -35.08 18.58 22.93
CA ALA A 95 -35.14 19.94 22.41
C ALA A 95 -35.74 21.02 23.35
N ALA A 96 -35.12 22.20 23.35
CA ALA A 96 -35.80 23.50 23.39
C ALA A 96 -34.83 24.67 23.10
N ALA A 97 -35.41 25.70 22.48
CA ALA A 97 -35.01 27.11 22.50
C ALA A 97 -33.89 27.58 21.55
N ALA A 98 -34.35 28.27 20.51
CA ALA A 98 -33.61 29.17 19.66
C ALA A 98 -33.00 30.35 20.45
N VAL A 99 -31.76 30.70 20.14
CA VAL A 99 -31.26 32.07 20.21
C VAL A 99 -30.38 32.32 18.98
N ALA A 100 -30.72 33.36 18.23
CA ALA A 100 -30.02 33.84 17.05
C ALA A 100 -28.57 34.22 17.36
N VAL A 101 -27.64 33.80 16.51
CA VAL A 101 -26.25 34.29 16.51
C VAL A 101 -26.10 35.19 15.28
N PRO A 102 -25.74 36.48 15.44
CA PRO A 102 -25.50 37.35 14.30
C PRO A 102 -24.21 36.92 13.59
N SER A 103 -24.33 36.63 12.30
CA SER A 103 -23.22 36.52 11.37
C SER A 103 -22.45 37.85 11.33
N THR A 104 -21.35 37.93 12.07
CA THR A 104 -20.31 38.92 11.82
C THR A 104 -19.12 38.17 11.26
N VAL A 105 -19.01 38.22 9.93
CA VAL A 105 -17.85 37.76 9.19
C VAL A 105 -16.72 38.73 9.52
N SER A 106 -15.90 38.36 10.52
CA SER A 106 -14.65 39.06 10.80
C SER A 106 -13.68 38.73 9.68
N SER A 107 -13.57 39.64 8.72
CA SER A 107 -12.55 39.65 7.68
C SER A 107 -11.19 39.87 8.32
N VAL A 108 -10.56 38.77 8.73
CA VAL A 108 -9.12 38.74 8.99
C VAL A 108 -8.42 38.97 7.65
N PRO A 109 -7.65 40.06 7.47
CA PRO A 109 -6.83 40.21 6.28
C PRO A 109 -5.73 39.15 6.33
N VAL A 110 -5.80 38.18 5.42
CA VAL A 110 -4.69 37.28 5.13
C VAL A 110 -3.59 38.15 4.51
N PRO A 111 -2.40 38.32 5.13
CA PRO A 111 -1.30 38.92 4.41
C PRO A 111 -1.01 38.01 3.22
N PHE A 112 -1.20 38.55 2.02
CA PHE A 112 -0.77 37.91 0.78
C PHE A 112 0.73 37.68 0.88
N ALA A 113 1.10 36.46 1.28
CA ALA A 113 2.46 35.97 1.13
C ALA A 113 2.67 35.73 -0.37
N ASP A 114 3.24 36.73 -1.04
CA ASP A 114 3.93 36.62 -2.33
C ASP A 114 5.22 35.78 -2.19
N GLU A 115 5.13 34.61 -1.57
CA GLU A 115 6.15 33.58 -1.66
C GLU A 115 5.62 32.49 -2.59
N PRO A 116 6.22 32.28 -3.78
CA PRO A 116 5.89 31.11 -4.56
C PRO A 116 6.24 29.93 -3.67
N LEU A 117 5.23 29.15 -3.28
CA LEU A 117 5.39 27.81 -2.72
C LEU A 117 6.32 27.06 -3.69
N ALA A 118 7.61 27.12 -3.41
CA ALA A 118 8.65 26.44 -4.16
C ALA A 118 8.30 24.98 -4.02
N ASN A 119 7.62 24.44 -5.04
CA ASN A 119 7.14 23.09 -4.93
C ASN A 119 8.42 22.23 -4.87
N PRO A 120 8.61 21.44 -3.79
CA PRO A 120 9.82 20.65 -3.64
C PRO A 120 9.92 19.55 -4.70
N TRP A 121 8.86 19.38 -5.50
CA TRP A 121 8.75 18.42 -6.59
C TRP A 121 9.37 18.93 -7.92
N LEU A 122 9.48 20.24 -8.17
CA LEU A 122 10.19 20.77 -9.35
C LEU A 122 11.71 20.64 -9.20
N SER A 123 12.22 20.64 -7.96
CA SER A 123 13.64 20.44 -7.63
C SER A 123 13.99 18.99 -7.30
N ALA A 124 13.00 18.10 -7.15
CA ALA A 124 13.23 16.68 -6.99
C ALA A 124 13.76 16.10 -8.32
N ARG A 125 15.03 15.72 -8.33
CA ARG A 125 15.65 15.02 -9.47
C ARG A 125 14.94 13.69 -9.65
N ALA A 126 14.28 13.50 -10.80
CA ALA A 126 13.64 12.25 -11.13
C ALA A 126 14.66 11.11 -10.97
N ILE A 127 14.40 10.17 -10.06
CA ILE A 127 15.15 8.93 -9.97
C ILE A 127 14.70 8.11 -11.19
N GLN A 128 15.27 8.42 -12.34
CA GLN A 128 15.20 7.52 -13.49
C GLN A 128 15.97 6.27 -13.08
N GLY A 129 15.25 5.17 -12.86
CA GLY A 129 15.88 3.86 -12.83
C GLY A 129 16.69 3.64 -14.11
N PRO A 130 17.74 2.80 -14.09
CA PRO A 130 18.50 2.51 -15.30
C PRO A 130 17.54 2.09 -16.41
N PRO A 131 17.74 2.56 -17.66
CA PRO A 131 16.83 2.23 -18.75
C PRO A 131 16.71 0.71 -18.87
N GLU A 132 15.52 0.23 -19.22
CA GLU A 132 15.18 -1.20 -19.34
C GLU A 132 16.20 -2.02 -20.15
N SER A 133 16.90 -1.37 -21.08
CA SER A 133 17.99 -1.92 -21.87
C SER A 133 19.21 -2.37 -21.06
N GLU A 134 19.52 -1.73 -19.93
CA GLU A 134 20.65 -2.09 -19.05
C GLU A 134 20.35 -3.34 -18.21
N LEU A 135 19.12 -3.46 -17.72
CA LEU A 135 18.67 -4.68 -17.02
C LEU A 135 18.63 -5.87 -17.98
N PHE A 136 18.15 -5.66 -19.20
CA PHE A 136 18.12 -6.68 -20.24
C PHE A 136 19.53 -7.10 -20.67
N ARG A 137 20.45 -6.16 -20.89
CA ARG A 137 21.87 -6.46 -21.20
C ARG A 137 22.55 -7.24 -20.08
N ARG A 138 22.35 -6.85 -18.82
CA ARG A 138 22.96 -7.52 -17.67
C ARG A 138 22.43 -8.94 -17.49
N ASN A 139 21.14 -9.16 -17.72
CA ASN A 139 20.54 -10.49 -17.68
C ASN A 139 21.04 -11.37 -18.84
N ILE A 140 21.13 -10.83 -20.07
CA ILE A 140 21.66 -11.56 -21.24
C ILE A 140 23.12 -11.97 -21.03
N MET A 141 24.00 -11.05 -20.59
CA MET A 141 25.41 -11.40 -20.38
C MET A 141 25.60 -12.47 -19.31
N THR A 142 24.73 -12.48 -18.29
CA THR A 142 24.73 -13.52 -17.25
C THR A 142 24.32 -14.88 -17.83
N ILE A 143 23.23 -14.92 -18.62
CA ILE A 143 22.74 -16.15 -19.27
C ILE A 143 23.79 -16.71 -20.25
N VAL A 144 24.36 -15.87 -21.11
CA VAL A 144 25.39 -16.29 -22.07
C VAL A 144 26.63 -16.82 -21.35
N SER A 145 27.07 -16.15 -20.28
CA SER A 145 28.22 -16.64 -19.50
C SER A 145 27.95 -18.02 -18.90
N LEU A 146 26.77 -18.24 -18.31
CA LEU A 146 26.39 -19.54 -17.75
C LEU A 146 26.36 -20.64 -18.81
N LEU A 147 25.85 -20.35 -20.02
CA LEU A 147 25.83 -21.32 -21.12
C LEU A 147 27.25 -21.67 -21.60
N VAL A 148 28.15 -20.69 -21.68
CA VAL A 148 29.56 -20.91 -22.03
C VAL A 148 30.25 -21.76 -20.97
N PHE A 149 30.09 -21.43 -19.69
CA PHE A 149 30.66 -22.24 -18.60
C PHE A 149 30.11 -23.66 -18.59
N TRP A 150 28.80 -23.83 -18.81
CA TRP A 150 28.18 -25.14 -18.91
C TRP A 150 28.73 -25.95 -20.10
N ALA A 151 28.87 -25.34 -21.28
CA ALA A 151 29.43 -25.99 -22.46
C ALA A 151 30.89 -26.40 -22.25
N ILE A 152 31.70 -25.56 -21.60
CA ILE A 152 33.09 -25.87 -21.24
C ILE A 152 33.12 -27.04 -20.25
N ALA A 153 32.26 -27.04 -19.22
CA ALA A 153 32.20 -28.11 -18.24
C ALA A 153 31.81 -29.46 -18.88
N VAL A 154 30.83 -29.45 -19.79
CA VAL A 154 30.43 -30.63 -20.58
C VAL A 154 31.60 -31.11 -21.44
N PHE A 155 32.27 -30.20 -22.15
CA PHE A 155 33.42 -30.53 -22.99
C PHE A 155 34.57 -31.16 -22.18
N ILE A 156 34.88 -30.62 -21.00
CA ILE A 156 35.89 -31.17 -20.09
C ILE A 156 35.45 -32.56 -19.61
N ALA A 157 34.20 -32.73 -19.17
CA ALA A 157 33.71 -34.03 -18.70
C ALA A 157 33.77 -35.12 -19.78
N THR A 158 33.49 -34.76 -21.04
CA THR A 158 33.60 -35.68 -22.19
C THR A 158 35.04 -35.93 -22.61
N ALA A 159 35.89 -34.90 -22.61
CA ALA A 159 37.29 -35.01 -23.05
C ALA A 159 38.15 -35.80 -22.07
N PHE A 160 37.85 -35.70 -20.78
CA PHE A 160 38.60 -36.37 -19.71
C PHE A 160 37.92 -37.62 -19.16
N GLY A 161 36.86 -38.12 -19.82
CA GLY A 161 36.29 -39.44 -19.53
C GLY A 161 35.82 -39.62 -18.09
N VAL A 162 35.27 -38.57 -17.47
CA VAL A 162 34.78 -38.63 -16.06
C VAL A 162 33.48 -39.45 -15.95
N PHE A 163 32.96 -39.96 -17.06
CA PHE A 163 31.95 -41.02 -17.08
C PHE A 163 32.64 -42.38 -17.11
N HIS A 164 33.10 -42.85 -15.95
CA HIS A 164 33.45 -44.24 -15.71
C HIS A 164 32.66 -44.77 -14.52
#